data_AF-A0A3D2V8W6-F1
#
_entry.id   AF-A0A3D2V8W6-F1
#
_cell.length_a   1.000
_cell.length_b   1.000
_cell.length_c   1.000
_cell.angle_alpha   90.00
_cell.angle_beta   90.00
_cell.angle_gamma   90.00
#
_symmetry.space_group_name_H-M   'P 1'
#
loop_
_entity.id
_entity.type
_entity.pdbx_description
1 polymer ?
#
loop_
_entity_poly.entity_id
_entity_poly.type
_entity_poly.pdbx_seq_one_letter_code
_entity_poly.pdbx_strand_id
1 'polypeptide(L)' 'MEKSLDTKIKRIREDSSVKDFILADAKDGDMGFGISCPGPNKGDTKERFPFDTLESYRQSMREITEQGLVDIML' A
#
# COMPACT_ATOMS: atom_id res chain seq x y z
N MET A 1 1.90 17.54 10.45
CA MET A 1 0.62 17.19 9.80
C MET A 1 0.04 16.02 10.57
N GLU A 2 -1.21 16.11 11.03
CA GLU A 2 -1.89 14.99 11.71
C GLU A 2 -2.24 13.91 10.66
N LYS A 3 -2.03 12.63 10.99
CA LYS A 3 -2.33 11.52 10.08
C LYS A 3 -3.79 11.10 10.22
N SER A 4 -4.45 10.77 9.10
CA SER A 4 -5.87 10.34 9.12
C SER A 4 -6.12 9.12 10.01
N LEU A 5 -5.17 8.17 10.01
CA LEU A 5 -5.22 6.96 10.84
C LEU A 5 -5.34 7.31 12.34
N ASP A 6 -4.52 8.25 12.81
CA ASP A 6 -4.50 8.63 14.23
C ASP A 6 -5.85 9.23 14.65
N THR A 7 -6.41 10.10 13.80
CA THR A 7 -7.73 10.70 14.02
C THR A 7 -8.85 9.65 14.03
N LYS A 8 -8.84 8.70 13.09
CA LYS A 8 -9.84 7.62 13.00
C LYS A 8 -9.75 6.66 14.19
N ILE A 9 -8.55 6.22 14.56
CA ILE A 9 -8.33 5.35 15.74
C ILE A 9 -8.87 6.04 17.00
N LYS A 10 -8.57 7.34 17.17
CA LYS A 10 -9.07 8.10 18.31
C LYS A 10 -10.61 8.08 18.37
N ARG A 11 -11.27 8.39 17.25
CA ARG A 11 -12.75 8.41 17.17
C ARG A 11 -13.38 7.06 17.47
N ILE A 12 -12.86 5.99 16.87
CA ILE A 12 -13.36 4.63 17.08
C ILE A 12 -13.19 4.20 18.55
N ARG A 13 -12.09 4.62 19.20
CA ARG A 13 -11.86 4.33 20.63
C ARG A 13 -12.76 5.13 21.56
N GLU A 14 -13.13 6.35 21.19
CA GLU A 14 -14.03 7.22 21.96
C GLU A 14 -15.49 6.79 21.83
N ASP A 15 -15.92 6.37 20.64
CA ASP A 15 -17.27 5.93 20.35
C ASP A 15 -17.28 4.83 19.28
N SER A 16 -17.67 3.61 19.68
CA SER A 16 -17.76 2.46 18.78
C SER A 16 -18.91 2.51 17.77
N SER A 17 -19.84 3.46 17.90
CA SER A 17 -20.99 3.62 16.98
C SER A 17 -20.67 4.45 15.73
N VAL A 18 -19.49 5.09 15.69
CA VAL A 18 -19.04 5.84 14.52
C VAL A 18 -18.89 4.92 13.31
N LYS A 19 -19.13 5.48 12.12
CA LYS A 19 -19.01 4.74 10.86
C LYS A 19 -17.61 4.79 10.26
N ASP A 20 -16.63 5.28 11.03
CA ASP A 20 -15.24 5.33 10.60
C ASP A 20 -14.72 3.90 10.40
N PHE A 21 -13.97 3.70 9.32
CA PHE A 21 -13.25 2.47 9.04
C PHE A 21 -11.84 2.81 8.58
N ILE A 22 -10.93 1.86 8.80
CA ILE A 22 -9.53 1.97 8.42
C ILE A 22 -9.36 1.23 7.09
N LEU A 23 -8.91 1.94 6.06
CA LEU A 23 -8.51 1.34 4.79
C LEU A 23 -7.00 1.08 4.82
N ALA A 24 -6.62 -0.20 4.83
CA ALA A 24 -5.25 -0.64 4.79
C ALA A 24 -4.94 -1.24 3.42
N ASP A 25 -3.84 -0.80 2.80
CA ASP A 25 -3.27 -1.45 1.62
C ASP A 25 -2.09 -2.32 2.08
N ALA A 26 -2.22 -3.64 1.86
CA ALA A 26 -1.23 -4.63 2.26
C ALA A 26 -0.33 -4.97 1.08
N LYS A 27 0.59 -4.05 0.77
CA LYS A 27 1.48 -4.15 -0.38
C LYS A 27 2.77 -4.91 -0.01
N ASP A 28 2.61 -6.11 0.52
CA ASP A 28 3.73 -6.99 0.85
C ASP A 28 4.15 -7.81 -0.38
N GLY A 29 5.34 -7.49 -0.90
CA GLY A 29 5.84 -8.09 -2.14
C GLY A 29 6.12 -9.59 -2.03
N ASP A 30 6.28 -10.13 -0.82
CA ASP A 30 6.91 -11.42 -0.55
C ASP A 30 6.07 -12.43 0.27
N MET A 31 4.80 -12.11 0.61
CA MET A 31 3.97 -12.97 1.46
C MET A 31 3.49 -14.30 0.83
N GLY A 32 3.88 -14.61 -0.42
CA GLY A 32 3.61 -15.92 -1.02
C GLY A 32 4.48 -16.23 -2.23
N PHE A 33 5.41 -17.17 -2.07
CA PHE A 33 6.15 -17.85 -3.16
C PHE A 33 7.36 -17.11 -3.80
N GLY A 34 7.95 -16.10 -3.13
CA GLY A 34 9.30 -15.64 -3.46
C GLY A 34 9.41 -14.75 -4.71
N ILE A 35 8.31 -14.16 -5.18
CA ILE A 35 8.36 -13.05 -6.13
C ILE A 35 8.79 -11.82 -5.35
N SER A 36 9.85 -11.12 -5.76
CA SER A 36 10.35 -9.97 -4.99
C SER A 36 9.44 -8.74 -5.15
N CYS A 37 8.80 -8.61 -6.32
CA CYS A 37 7.99 -7.45 -6.71
C CYS A 37 6.86 -7.91 -7.66
N PRO A 38 5.62 -8.11 -7.16
CA PRO A 38 4.51 -8.54 -7.99
C PRO A 38 4.10 -7.46 -8.99
N GLY A 39 3.76 -7.88 -10.21
CA GLY A 39 3.37 -7.00 -11.31
C GLY A 39 4.18 -7.27 -12.59
N PRO A 40 3.62 -7.02 -13.78
CA PRO A 40 4.33 -7.22 -15.03
C PRO A 40 5.38 -6.12 -15.27
N ASN A 41 6.58 -6.49 -15.67
CA ASN A 41 7.53 -5.54 -16.23
C ASN A 41 6.96 -4.96 -17.54
N LYS A 42 6.82 -3.62 -17.58
CA LYS A 42 6.30 -2.90 -18.75
C LYS A 42 7.40 -2.32 -19.64
N GLY A 43 8.67 -2.48 -19.28
CA GLY A 43 9.83 -2.01 -20.03
C GLY A 43 10.33 -3.01 -21.08
N ASP A 44 11.40 -2.61 -21.76
CA ASP A 44 11.98 -3.37 -22.90
C ASP A 44 12.56 -4.73 -22.48
N THR A 45 12.89 -4.91 -21.20
CA THR A 45 13.53 -6.13 -20.68
C THR A 45 12.52 -7.20 -20.22
N LYS A 46 11.23 -6.99 -20.43
CA LYS A 46 10.13 -7.88 -19.97
C LYS A 46 10.27 -9.34 -20.38
N GLU A 47 10.91 -9.62 -21.52
CA GLU A 47 11.14 -11.00 -21.98
C GLU A 47 12.14 -11.75 -21.08
N ARG A 48 13.12 -11.04 -20.52
CA ARG A 48 14.16 -11.59 -19.64
C ARG A 48 13.83 -11.43 -18.17
N PHE A 49 13.15 -10.34 -17.80
CA PHE A 49 12.74 -10.02 -16.44
C PHE A 49 11.24 -9.71 -16.45
N PRO A 50 10.38 -10.74 -16.32
CA PRO A 50 8.93 -10.57 -16.52
C PRO A 50 8.22 -9.83 -15.38
N PHE A 51 8.87 -9.70 -14.22
CA PHE A 51 8.32 -9.05 -13.04
C PHE A 51 8.86 -7.65 -12.84
N ASP A 52 8.08 -6.82 -12.14
CA ASP A 52 8.44 -5.44 -11.83
C ASP A 52 9.70 -5.34 -10.95
N THR A 53 10.24 -4.13 -10.81
CA THR A 53 11.40 -3.85 -9.98
C THR A 53 11.00 -3.42 -8.58
N LEU A 54 11.89 -3.62 -7.61
CA LEU A 54 11.66 -3.18 -6.23
C LEU A 54 11.54 -1.66 -6.11
N GLU A 55 12.25 -0.95 -6.97
CA GLU A 55 12.19 0.51 -7.07
C GLU A 55 10.80 0.96 -7.52
N SER A 56 10.29 0.42 -8.63
CA SER A 56 8.95 0.78 -9.14
C SER A 56 7.85 0.34 -8.17
N TYR A 57 8.00 -0.82 -7.54
CA TYR A 57 7.08 -1.31 -6.53
C TYR A 57 6.96 -0.35 -5.32
N ARG A 58 8.11 0.09 -4.79
CA ARG A 58 8.15 1.09 -3.70
C ARG A 58 7.65 2.46 -4.14
N GLN A 59 7.91 2.84 -5.39
CA GLN A 59 7.39 4.09 -5.94
C GLN A 59 5.85 4.05 -6.02
N SER A 60 5.27 2.92 -6.44
CA SER A 60 3.82 2.72 -6.41
C SER A 60 3.24 2.84 -5.00
N MET A 61 3.90 2.30 -3.96
CA MET A 61 3.46 2.50 -2.57
C MET A 61 3.38 3.98 -2.20
N ARG A 62 4.37 4.78 -2.61
CA ARG A 62 4.40 6.23 -2.35
C ARG A 62 3.26 6.94 -3.07
N GLU A 63 3.08 6.66 -4.36
CA GLU A 63 2.01 7.25 -5.16
C GLU A 63 0.61 6.91 -4.61
N ILE A 64 0.40 5.70 -4.11
CA ILE A 64 -0.86 5.31 -3.47
C ILE A 64 -1.04 6.04 -2.13
N THR A 65 0.02 6.14 -1.33
CA THR A 65 -0.01 6.87 -0.05
C THR A 65 -0.33 8.35 -0.27
N GLU A 66 0.25 8.97 -1.30
CA GLU A 66 0.05 10.38 -1.65
C GLU A 66 -1.39 10.71 -2.09
N GLN A 67 -2.15 9.73 -2.59
CA GLN A 67 -3.57 9.92 -2.90
C GLN A 67 -4.41 10.21 -1.65
N GLY A 68 -3.92 9.85 -0.45
CA GLY A 68 -4.63 10.09 0.82
C GLY A 68 -5.91 9.28 0.99
N LEU A 69 -6.12 8.24 0.17
CA LEU A 69 -7.28 7.35 0.23
C LEU A 69 -7.09 6.23 1.25
N VAL A 70 -5.85 5.75 1.40
CA VAL A 70 -5.48 4.71 2.37
C VAL A 70 -5.08 5.36 3.69
N ASP A 71 -5.48 4.77 4.80
CA ASP A 71 -5.09 5.23 6.14
C ASP A 71 -3.73 4.67 6.55
N ILE A 72 -3.38 3.49 6.05
CA ILE A 72 -2.12 2.83 6.31
C ILE A 72 -1.67 2.00 5.10
N MET A 73 -0.40 2.15 4.74
CA MET A 73 0.33 1.27 3.83
C MET A 73 1.17 0.35 4.71
N LEU A 74 0.95 -0.96 4.60
CA LEU A 74 1.71 -1.98 5.31
C LEU A 74 2.93 -2.42 4.48
#